data_AF-A0A9D7BBB4-F1
#
_entry.id   AF-A0A9D7BBB4-F1
#
_cell.length_a   1.000
_cell.length_b   1.000
_cell.length_c   1.000
_cell.angle_alpha   90.00
_cell.angle_beta   90.00
_cell.angle_gamma   90.00
#
_symmetry.space_group_name_H-M   'P 1'
#
loop_
_entity.id
_entity.type
_entity.pdbx_description
1 polymer ?
#
loop_
_entity_poly.entity_id
_entity_poly.type
_entity_poly.pdbx_seq_one_letter_code
_entity_poly.pdbx_strand_id
1 'polypeptide(L)'
;MVRWDGKTYSELPLPPGTKEMHALLLDADGALIADGDMNNDAGAYRFVNNAWAPMGEAMDGMHVDRFVYLSDGTLVCNVARSSYSEAKTALYRWDGNAWKPLKGADVPIKQDVEDLCAGQMDASSS
;
A
#
# COMPACT_ATOMS: atom_id res chain seq x y z
N MET A 1 9.49 6.40 13.67
CA MET A 1 8.28 7.20 13.41
C MET A 1 7.86 7.89 14.71
N VAL A 2 7.25 9.08 14.64
CA VAL A 2 6.70 9.75 15.82
C VAL A 2 5.22 10.08 15.60
N ARG A 3 4.42 9.98 16.66
CA ARG A 3 3.01 10.40 16.68
C ARG A 3 2.85 11.60 17.60
N TRP A 4 2.15 12.61 17.11
CA TRP A 4 1.73 13.76 17.91
C TRP A 4 0.34 13.51 18.51
N ASP A 5 0.19 13.76 19.80
CA ASP A 5 -1.07 13.59 20.54
C ASP A 5 -1.79 14.93 20.85
N GLY A 6 -1.30 16.04 20.30
CA GLY A 6 -1.77 17.39 20.67
C GLY A 6 -0.89 18.09 21.70
N LYS A 7 0.07 17.38 22.32
CA LYS A 7 0.92 17.93 23.40
C LYS A 7 2.38 17.48 23.34
N THR A 8 2.64 16.23 22.99
CA THR A 8 3.99 15.65 22.88
C THR A 8 4.13 14.74 21.67
N TYR A 9 5.36 14.60 21.19
CA TYR A 9 5.72 13.55 20.23
C TYR A 9 6.07 12.28 21.00
N SER A 10 5.50 11.16 20.61
CA SER A 10 5.86 9.84 21.12
C SER A 10 6.39 8.97 20.00
N GLU A 11 7.44 8.21 20.27
CA GLU A 11 7.98 7.24 19.31
C GLU A 11 7.00 6.08 19.13
N LEU A 12 6.83 5.68 17.87
CA LEU A 12 6.11 4.47 17.50
C LEU A 12 7.12 3.43 17.00
N PRO A 13 6.93 2.14 17.35
CA PRO A 13 7.76 1.07 16.82
C PRO A 13 7.63 1.02 15.30
N LEU A 14 8.68 0.54 14.63
CA LEU A 14 8.60 0.21 13.20
C LEU A 14 7.84 -1.10 13.00
N PRO A 15 7.22 -1.31 11.83
CA PRO A 15 6.71 -2.63 11.46
C PRO A 15 7.78 -3.73 11.54
N PRO A 16 7.42 -4.96 11.91
CA PRO A 16 8.36 -6.07 11.97
C PRO A 16 9.18 -6.22 10.69
N GLY A 17 10.50 -6.42 10.82
CA GLY A 17 11.39 -6.62 9.68
C GLY A 17 11.75 -5.37 8.87
N THR A 18 11.20 -4.20 9.22
CA THR A 18 11.49 -2.94 8.51
C THR A 18 12.58 -2.13 9.23
N LYS A 19 13.50 -1.52 8.48
CA LYS A 19 14.48 -0.55 8.99
C LYS A 19 14.10 0.87 8.59
N GLU A 20 13.46 1.01 7.43
CA GLU A 20 12.94 2.26 6.90
C GLU A 20 11.47 2.11 6.50
N MET A 21 10.73 3.22 6.54
CA MET A 21 9.35 3.29 6.03
C MET A 21 9.31 4.20 4.81
N HIS A 22 8.65 3.75 3.75
CA HIS A 22 8.55 4.50 2.49
C HIS A 22 7.19 5.18 2.31
N ALA A 23 6.14 4.57 2.84
CA ALA A 23 4.77 5.06 2.70
C ALA A 23 4.02 5.01 4.03
N LEU A 24 3.16 6.01 4.26
CA LEU A 24 2.32 6.11 5.45
C LEU A 24 0.99 6.76 5.08
N LEU A 25 -0.12 6.20 5.56
CA LEU A 25 -1.48 6.71 5.40
C LEU A 25 -2.25 6.55 6.70
N LEU A 26 -3.18 7.47 6.96
CA LEU A 26 -4.15 7.34 8.04
C LEU A 26 -5.45 6.74 7.49
N ASP A 27 -5.88 5.62 8.07
CA ASP A 27 -7.15 4.97 7.77
C ASP A 27 -8.34 5.77 8.36
N ALA A 28 -9.55 5.50 7.87
CA ALA A 28 -10.77 6.17 8.29
C ALA A 28 -11.09 5.99 9.78
N ASP A 29 -10.61 4.91 10.39
CA ASP A 29 -10.73 4.65 11.83
C ASP A 29 -9.56 5.18 12.66
N GLY A 30 -8.62 5.90 12.03
CA GLY A 30 -7.44 6.47 12.66
C GLY A 30 -6.28 5.48 12.85
N ALA A 31 -6.37 4.27 12.30
CA ALA A 31 -5.23 3.35 12.20
C ALA A 31 -4.18 3.90 11.22
N LEU A 32 -2.89 3.58 11.45
CA LEU A 32 -1.85 3.89 10.47
C LEU A 32 -1.68 2.70 9.53
N ILE A 33 -1.56 2.97 8.24
CA ILE A 33 -1.17 1.99 7.22
C ILE A 33 0.21 2.40 6.74
N ALA A 34 1.16 1.46 6.74
CA ALA A 34 2.54 1.73 6.37
C ALA A 34 3.13 0.58 5.55
N ASP A 35 4.17 0.92 4.81
CA ASP A 35 5.07 -0.04 4.17
C ASP A 35 6.52 0.43 4.31
N GLY A 36 7.44 -0.52 4.26
CA GLY A 36 8.87 -0.32 4.46
C GLY A 36 9.72 -1.12 3.47
N ASP A 37 10.98 -1.34 3.85
CA ASP A 37 11.99 -1.99 3.00
C ASP A 37 11.48 -3.18 2.17
N MET A 38 12.05 -3.35 0.97
CA MET A 38 11.70 -4.36 -0.05
C MET A 38 11.81 -5.85 0.38
N ASN A 39 12.20 -6.12 1.62
CA ASN A 39 12.36 -7.48 2.16
C ASN A 39 11.31 -7.81 3.23
N ASN A 40 10.20 -7.08 3.29
CA ASN A 40 9.12 -7.44 4.18
C ASN A 40 8.31 -8.62 3.62
N ASP A 41 7.90 -9.53 4.50
CA ASP A 41 7.07 -10.69 4.12
C ASP A 41 5.60 -10.30 3.88
N ALA A 42 5.24 -9.04 4.12
CA ALA A 42 3.88 -8.50 4.01
C ALA A 42 3.83 -7.30 3.06
N GLY A 43 2.75 -7.16 2.29
CA GLY A 43 2.61 -6.07 1.33
C GLY A 43 2.43 -4.70 1.98
N ALA A 44 1.85 -4.66 3.17
CA ALA A 44 1.75 -3.49 4.03
C ALA A 44 1.51 -3.91 5.47
N TYR A 45 1.50 -2.94 6.39
CA TYR A 45 1.18 -3.15 7.79
C TYR A 45 0.14 -2.13 8.28
N ARG A 46 -0.72 -2.57 9.19
CA ARG A 46 -1.71 -1.73 9.88
C ARG A 46 -1.39 -1.62 11.36
N PHE A 47 -1.24 -0.41 11.87
CA PHE A 47 -1.02 -0.15 13.29
C PHE A 47 -2.36 0.02 14.01
N VAL A 48 -2.70 -0.97 14.83
CA VAL A 48 -3.92 -1.00 15.63
C VAL A 48 -3.60 -1.54 17.02
N ASN A 49 -4.25 -1.01 18.05
CA ASN A 49 -4.05 -1.46 19.45
C ASN A 49 -2.58 -1.50 19.89
N ASN A 50 -1.80 -0.49 19.48
CA ASN A 50 -0.38 -0.36 19.81
C ASN A 50 0.52 -1.47 19.23
N ALA A 51 0.08 -2.14 18.16
CA ALA A 51 0.84 -3.17 17.47
C ALA A 51 0.65 -3.08 15.95
N TRP A 52 1.67 -3.51 15.19
CA TRP A 52 1.57 -3.69 13.75
C TRP A 52 1.02 -5.07 13.42
N ALA A 53 0.02 -5.12 12.53
CA ALA A 53 -0.49 -6.34 11.94
C ALA A 53 -0.21 -6.33 10.43
N PRO A 54 0.24 -7.44 9.82
CA PRO A 54 0.45 -7.52 8.38
C PRO A 54 -0.88 -7.40 7.63
N MET A 55 -0.86 -6.73 6.48
CA MET A 55 -1.96 -6.63 5.53
C MET A 55 -1.59 -7.42 4.28
N GLY A 56 -1.93 -8.71 4.26
CA GLY A 56 -1.66 -9.61 3.14
C GLY A 56 -0.18 -9.91 2.93
N GLU A 57 0.10 -10.65 1.86
CA GLU A 57 1.46 -11.02 1.44
C GLU A 57 2.15 -9.88 0.67
N ALA A 58 3.46 -9.99 0.49
CA ALA A 58 4.25 -9.06 -0.30
C ALA A 58 3.75 -8.93 -1.75
N MET A 59 3.74 -7.71 -2.28
CA MET A 59 3.33 -7.41 -3.66
C MET A 59 4.50 -7.63 -4.62
N ASP A 60 4.83 -8.89 -4.88
CA ASP A 60 5.91 -9.34 -5.78
C ASP A 60 7.31 -8.80 -5.45
N GLY A 61 7.58 -8.57 -4.16
CA GLY A 61 8.85 -8.01 -3.67
C GLY A 61 9.06 -6.54 -4.05
N MET A 62 7.99 -5.82 -4.39
CA MET A 62 8.00 -4.38 -4.62
C MET A 62 7.65 -3.64 -3.33
N HIS A 63 8.22 -2.45 -3.13
CA HIS A 63 7.81 -1.56 -2.05
C HIS A 63 6.68 -0.65 -2.52
N VAL A 64 5.81 -0.26 -1.59
CA VAL A 64 4.78 0.75 -1.80
C VAL A 64 5.41 2.13 -1.77
N ASP A 65 5.16 2.91 -2.81
CA ASP A 65 5.54 4.32 -2.83
C ASP A 65 4.44 5.19 -2.21
N ARG A 66 3.16 4.98 -2.57
CA ARG A 66 2.03 5.71 -1.99
C ARG A 66 0.81 4.83 -1.78
N PHE A 67 0.06 5.14 -0.73
CA PHE A 67 -1.29 4.65 -0.50
C PHE A 67 -2.31 5.77 -0.77
N VAL A 68 -3.51 5.40 -1.22
CA VAL A 68 -4.63 6.33 -1.42
C VAL A 68 -5.96 5.62 -1.19
N TYR A 69 -6.90 6.33 -0.55
CA TYR A 69 -8.31 5.95 -0.57
C TYR A 69 -9.00 6.59 -1.77
N LEU A 70 -9.72 5.78 -2.55
CA LEU A 70 -10.66 6.28 -3.55
C LEU A 70 -11.92 6.82 -2.87
N SER A 71 -12.76 7.53 -3.62
CA SER A 71 -14.01 8.11 -3.10
C SER A 71 -15.01 7.08 -2.58
N ASP A 72 -14.92 5.83 -3.04
CA ASP A 72 -15.76 4.71 -2.59
C ASP A 72 -15.21 4.00 -1.34
N GLY A 73 -14.09 4.48 -0.78
CA GLY A 73 -13.43 3.89 0.39
C GLY A 73 -12.45 2.75 0.05
N THR A 74 -12.26 2.44 -1.23
CA THR A 74 -11.28 1.44 -1.67
C THR A 74 -9.86 1.93 -1.40
N LEU A 75 -9.07 1.13 -0.68
CA LEU A 75 -7.64 1.37 -0.49
C LEU A 75 -6.86 0.83 -1.70
N VAL A 76 -6.09 1.72 -2.32
CA VAL A 76 -5.20 1.42 -3.45
C VAL A 76 -3.78 1.85 -3.07
N CYS A 77 -2.79 1.17 -3.63
CA CYS A 77 -1.41 1.61 -3.58
C CYS A 77 -0.75 1.51 -4.95
N ASN A 78 0.30 2.29 -5.16
CA ASN A 78 1.26 2.03 -6.21
C ASN A 78 2.51 1.40 -5.61
N VAL A 79 3.03 0.39 -6.30
CA VAL A 79 4.32 -0.20 -5.98
C VAL A 79 5.31 0.16 -7.07
N ALA A 80 6.56 0.36 -6.69
CA ALA A 80 7.63 0.66 -7.63
C ALA A 80 8.79 -0.31 -7.43
N ARG A 81 9.33 -0.83 -8.53
CA ARG A 81 10.61 -1.55 -8.53
C ARG A 81 11.67 -0.65 -9.16
N SER A 82 12.57 -0.12 -8.34
CA SER A 82 13.76 0.59 -8.81
C SER A 82 14.90 -0.40 -9.09
N SER A 83 14.75 -1.24 -10.12
CA SER A 83 15.93 -1.90 -10.71
C SER A 83 16.49 -1.05 -11.84
N TYR A 84 17.81 -0.89 -11.90
CA TYR A 84 18.54 -0.03 -12.85
C TYR A 84 18.21 -0.25 -14.34
N SER A 85 17.58 -1.36 -14.72
CA SER A 85 17.28 -1.71 -16.11
C SER A 85 15.79 -1.64 -16.49
N GLU A 86 14.86 -1.69 -15.53
CA GLU A 86 13.41 -1.67 -15.80
C GLU A 86 12.69 -1.06 -14.59
N ALA A 87 12.14 0.14 -14.77
CA ALA A 87 11.18 0.69 -13.81
C ALA A 87 9.83 0.03 -14.07
N LYS A 88 9.41 -0.83 -13.15
CA LYS A 88 8.05 -1.40 -13.15
C LYS A 88 7.26 -0.71 -12.06
N THR A 89 6.10 -0.20 -12.43
CA THR A 89 5.13 0.36 -11.50
C THR A 89 3.83 -0.40 -11.71
N ALA A 90 3.21 -0.82 -10.61
CA ALA A 90 1.92 -1.50 -10.66
C ALA A 90 1.00 -0.88 -9.60
N LEU A 91 -0.31 -0.94 -9.84
CA LEU A 91 -1.32 -0.55 -8.87
C LEU A 91 -1.92 -1.79 -8.23
N TYR A 92 -2.12 -1.77 -6.91
CA TYR A 92 -2.79 -2.83 -6.18
C TYR A 92 -3.95 -2.27 -5.39
N ARG A 93 -5.02 -3.05 -5.29
CA ARG A 93 -6.21 -2.78 -4.49
C ARG A 93 -6.28 -3.74 -3.32
N TRP A 94 -6.55 -3.23 -2.13
CA TRP A 94 -6.87 -4.06 -0.97
C TRP A 94 -8.32 -4.53 -1.03
N ASP A 95 -8.56 -5.84 -0.95
CA ASP A 95 -9.91 -6.44 -0.96
C ASP A 95 -10.45 -6.82 0.42
N GLY A 96 -9.71 -6.47 1.49
CA GLY A 96 -10.03 -6.88 2.86
C GLY A 96 -9.23 -8.09 3.35
N ASN A 97 -8.63 -8.86 2.44
CA ASN A 97 -7.85 -10.06 2.77
C ASN A 97 -6.48 -10.09 2.08
N ALA A 98 -6.38 -9.61 0.84
CA ALA A 98 -5.15 -9.59 0.06
C ALA A 98 -5.05 -8.35 -0.83
N TRP A 99 -3.84 -7.99 -1.20
CA TRP A 99 -3.56 -7.04 -2.28
C TRP A 99 -3.81 -7.71 -3.62
N LYS A 100 -4.65 -7.10 -4.46
CA LYS A 100 -4.95 -7.58 -5.81
C LYS A 100 -4.38 -6.61 -6.82
N PRO A 101 -3.56 -7.07 -7.78
CA PRO A 101 -3.09 -6.20 -8.84
C PRO A 101 -4.30 -5.69 -9.63
N LEU A 102 -4.34 -4.39 -9.85
CA LEU A 102 -5.19 -3.79 -10.88
C LEU A 102 -4.54 -4.11 -12.22
N LYS A 103 -5.34 -4.41 -13.26
CA LYS A 103 -4.87 -5.12 -14.46
C LYS A 103 -3.56 -4.56 -15.03
N GLY A 104 -2.61 -5.46 -15.20
CA GLY A 104 -1.43 -5.36 -16.04
C GLY A 104 -0.26 -4.62 -15.41
N ALA A 105 0.65 -5.42 -14.85
CA ALA A 105 2.03 -5.03 -14.56
C ALA A 105 2.82 -4.50 -15.79
N ASP A 106 2.18 -4.43 -16.97
CA ASP A 106 2.72 -3.97 -18.26
C ASP A 106 1.81 -2.92 -18.97
N VAL A 107 0.75 -2.39 -18.35
CA VAL A 107 -0.04 -1.28 -18.96
C VAL A 107 0.54 0.06 -18.53
N PRO A 108 0.59 1.08 -19.40
CA PRO A 108 0.87 2.44 -18.94
C PRO A 108 -0.12 2.83 -17.84
N ILE A 109 0.40 3.28 -16.69
CA ILE A 109 -0.34 3.75 -15.48
C ILE A 109 -1.60 4.55 -15.80
N LYS A 110 -1.60 5.29 -16.91
CA LYS A 110 -2.74 6.06 -17.38
C LYS A 110 -4.02 5.22 -17.56
N GLN A 111 -3.93 4.02 -18.14
CA GLN A 111 -5.12 3.18 -18.38
C GLN A 111 -5.69 2.66 -17.05
N ASP A 112 -4.83 2.24 -16.12
CA ASP A 112 -5.28 1.74 -14.81
C ASP A 112 -5.95 2.84 -13.99
N VAL A 113 -5.42 4.06 -14.06
CA VAL A 113 -6.03 5.25 -13.43
C VAL A 113 -7.38 5.57 -14.07
N GLU A 114 -7.51 5.45 -15.39
CA GLU A 114 -8.78 5.66 -16.09
C GLU A 114 -9.82 4.59 -15.70
N ASP A 115 -9.43 3.33 -15.62
CA ASP A 115 -10.30 2.21 -15.22
C ASP A 115 -10.74 2.34 -13.74
N LEU A 116 -9.84 2.81 -12.87
CA LEU A 116 -10.13 3.18 -11.48
C LEU A 116 -11.17 4.31 -11.40
N CYS A 117 -10.97 5.38 -12.17
CA CYS A 117 -11.89 6.52 -12.21
C CYS A 117 -13.26 6.15 -12.80
N ALA A 118 -13.32 5.18 -13.71
CA ALA A 118 -14.54 4.78 -14.40
C ALA A 118 -15.37 3.74 -13.64
N GLY A 119 -14.85 3.15 -12.55
CA GLY A 119 -15.54 2.08 -11.81
C GLY A 119 -15.75 0.80 -12.63
N GLN A 120 -14.92 0.56 -13.65
CA GLN A 120 -15.12 -0.51 -14.63
C GLN A 120 -14.38 -1.82 -14.31
N MET A 121 -13.88 -1.97 -13.07
CA MET A 121 -12.99 -3.08 -12.69
C MET A 121 -13.68 -4.45 -12.53
N ASP A 122 -15.00 -4.53 -12.62
CA ASP A 122 -15.75 -5.78 -12.37
C ASP A 122 -15.92 -6.68 -13.61
N ALA A 123 -15.38 -6.27 -14.77
CA ALA A 123 -15.35 -7.13 -15.95
C ALA A 123 -14.20 -8.16 -15.87
N SER A 124 -14.42 -9.15 -15.02
CA SER A 124 -13.78 -10.46 -15.18
C SER A 124 -14.53 -11.23 -16.26
N SER A 125 -13.84 -11.55 -17.35
CA SER A 125 -14.23 -12.68 -18.20
C SER A 125 -13.02 -13.13 -19.02
N SER A 126 -12.55 -14.32 -18.60
CA SER A 126 -11.85 -15.37 -19.36
C SER A 126 -10.39 -15.16 -19.75
#